data_AF-A0A945WIV9-F1
#
_entry.id   AF-A0A945WIV9-F1
#
_cell.length_a   1.000
_cell.length_b   1.000
_cell.length_c   1.000
_cell.angle_alpha   90.00
_cell.angle_beta   90.00
_cell.angle_gamma   90.00
#
_symmetry.space_group_name_H-M   'P 1'
#
loop_
_entity.id
_entity.type
_entity.pdbx_description
1 polymer ?
#
loop_
_entity_poly.entity_id
_entity_poly.type
_entity_poly.pdbx_seq_one_letter_code
_entity_poly.pdbx_strand_id
1 'polypeptide(L)'
;MPAEIQLNFLDEPFEGCPSSLIVSLTDPHGKQKENYTLGVLEAEAVYKLIDDGTSIQLNHRYIKNFSLTAYRESRGLEADARVEMKDMSANHAFFDSELETDFSLADFTSEKTDFSDCIFGDGPLSFYNAKFSTDSTSFENSQFGAGTANFQYAEFHSPTVTFDKVQFGSGDVQFISSVFGESRISFREVNFGDGKVDFHYTKFGDGNLTFDKAHFGGGEVSFKRVDFGHGKLDFKRAHFGHGDIDFSEADFKSGKVVFRSAVFGDGKINFQESISESDFIFDNAEFGTGSLSFFQAQVRKLSFESCQFNNYVDLRVESAQKIDLSYTIVRDIVDMMPTEHCPVSLDQMNFSGMRNLGNLYIDWDANDVLNLILKQEETTIRQKSEQFLILKETYNSTGRYADEDRAYIWYKRFELRSDLEYSIEKNPTSALWAYPTAFFKWLLFDKIGLYATEPLRVLFSVSIIYTLFSLLYLFLPMVADTYIDTGGGDILSTLNPVAKAFYYSAITFLTIGYGEYYPVGIMRLFASVEGYVGVFLMGYFSVAFVRKVLR
;
A
#
# COMPACT_ATOMS: atom_id res chain seq x y z
N MET A 1 0.65 -23.13 -23.15
CA MET A 1 1.46 -23.50 -24.32
C MET A 1 0.95 -24.81 -24.88
N PRO A 2 0.84 -24.98 -26.22
CA PRO A 2 0.70 -26.31 -26.79
C PRO A 2 1.87 -27.16 -26.30
N ALA A 3 1.59 -28.39 -25.85
CA ALA A 3 2.64 -29.27 -25.34
C ALA A 3 3.51 -29.86 -26.45
N GLU A 4 3.01 -29.83 -27.69
CA GLU A 4 3.71 -30.38 -28.84
C GLU A 4 3.31 -29.60 -30.10
N ILE A 5 4.31 -29.07 -30.81
CA ILE A 5 4.18 -28.51 -32.15
C ILE A 5 4.67 -29.58 -33.13
N GLN A 6 3.77 -30.11 -33.95
CA GLN A 6 4.11 -31.06 -35.01
C GLN A 6 4.16 -30.35 -36.36
N LEU A 7 5.28 -30.52 -37.06
CA LEU A 7 5.54 -29.91 -38.36
C LEU A 7 5.47 -30.98 -39.45
N ASN A 8 4.55 -30.83 -40.40
CA ASN A 8 4.40 -31.73 -41.53
C ASN A 8 4.56 -30.98 -42.86
N PHE A 9 5.73 -31.10 -43.48
CA PHE A 9 6.06 -30.46 -44.76
C PHE A 9 5.36 -31.18 -45.91
N LEU A 10 4.81 -30.38 -46.83
CA LEU A 10 4.09 -30.83 -48.01
C LEU A 10 4.66 -30.15 -49.26
N ASP A 11 4.85 -30.93 -50.33
CA ASP A 11 5.21 -30.43 -51.66
C ASP A 11 3.98 -29.88 -52.42
N GLU A 12 3.11 -29.16 -51.72
CA GLU A 12 1.91 -28.53 -52.27
C GLU A 12 2.05 -27.00 -52.19
N PRO A 13 1.74 -26.26 -53.27
CA PRO A 13 1.86 -24.80 -53.27
C PRO A 13 0.78 -24.17 -52.40
N PHE A 14 1.15 -23.14 -51.64
CA PHE A 14 0.24 -22.39 -50.80
C PHE A 14 0.54 -20.89 -50.89
N GLU A 15 -0.47 -20.10 -51.25
CA GLU A 15 -0.40 -18.62 -51.33
C GLU A 15 0.84 -18.05 -52.04
N GLY A 16 1.27 -18.69 -53.13
CA GLY A 16 2.42 -18.24 -53.94
C GLY A 16 3.77 -18.82 -53.51
N CYS A 17 3.83 -19.60 -52.43
CA CYS A 17 4.99 -20.42 -52.09
C CYS A 17 4.95 -21.77 -52.83
N PRO A 18 6.10 -22.33 -53.22
CA PRO A 18 6.17 -23.59 -53.96
C PRO A 18 5.83 -24.82 -53.11
N SER A 19 6.08 -24.75 -51.80
CA SER A 19 5.78 -25.80 -50.81
C SER A 19 5.05 -25.20 -49.61
N SER A 20 4.45 -26.07 -48.81
CA SER A 20 3.65 -25.69 -47.65
C SER A 20 3.99 -26.54 -46.43
N LEU A 21 3.56 -26.08 -45.27
CA LEU A 21 3.78 -26.71 -43.98
C LEU A 21 2.46 -26.73 -43.22
N ILE A 22 2.03 -27.90 -42.75
CA ILE A 22 0.96 -27.98 -41.76
C ILE A 22 1.60 -27.93 -40.38
N VAL A 23 1.25 -26.87 -39.64
CA VAL A 23 1.58 -26.73 -38.21
C VAL A 23 0.40 -27.26 -37.41
N SER A 24 0.68 -28.28 -36.62
CA SER A 24 -0.28 -28.95 -35.75
C SER A 24 0.04 -28.61 -34.29
N LEU A 25 -0.80 -27.78 -33.67
CA LEU A 25 -0.67 -27.39 -32.27
C LEU A 25 -1.53 -28.31 -31.41
N THR A 26 -0.91 -29.00 -30.46
CA THR A 26 -1.62 -29.90 -29.54
C THR A 26 -1.67 -29.30 -28.14
N ASP A 27 -2.88 -29.11 -27.60
CA ASP A 27 -3.10 -28.63 -26.22
C ASP A 27 -2.42 -29.58 -25.20
N PRO A 28 -1.86 -29.09 -24.07
CA PRO A 28 -1.26 -29.91 -23.00
C PRO A 28 -2.08 -31.08 -22.48
N HIS A 29 -3.40 -31.08 -22.65
CA HIS A 29 -4.24 -32.22 -22.32
C HIS A 29 -4.43 -33.24 -23.46
N GLY A 30 -3.76 -33.05 -24.60
CA GLY A 30 -3.77 -33.92 -25.77
C GLY A 30 -5.11 -34.00 -26.52
N LYS A 31 -6.06 -33.12 -26.19
CA LYS A 31 -7.47 -33.24 -26.62
C LYS A 31 -7.86 -32.35 -27.79
N GLN A 32 -7.20 -31.21 -27.96
CA GLN A 32 -7.48 -30.29 -29.06
C GLN A 32 -6.25 -30.15 -29.94
N LYS A 33 -6.48 -30.27 -31.25
CA LYS A 33 -5.47 -30.17 -32.29
C LYS A 33 -5.91 -29.08 -33.26
N GLU A 34 -5.27 -27.92 -33.19
CA GLU A 34 -5.43 -26.88 -34.19
C GLU A 34 -4.42 -27.11 -35.30
N ASN A 35 -4.87 -27.00 -36.55
CA ASN A 35 -4.02 -27.18 -37.72
C ASN A 35 -4.07 -25.91 -38.56
N TYR A 36 -2.90 -25.39 -38.90
CA TYR A 36 -2.75 -24.25 -39.79
C TYR A 36 -1.81 -24.62 -40.92
N THR A 37 -2.12 -24.16 -42.13
CA THR A 37 -1.23 -24.32 -43.29
C THR A 37 -0.47 -23.02 -43.52
N LEU A 38 0.85 -23.12 -43.66
CA LEU A 38 1.75 -22.00 -43.93
C LEU A 38 2.50 -22.24 -45.24
N GLY A 39 2.79 -21.18 -45.98
CA GLY A 39 3.67 -21.24 -47.14
C GLY A 39 5.14 -21.23 -46.70
N VAL A 40 5.95 -22.17 -47.19
CA VAL A 40 7.39 -22.22 -46.84
C VAL A 40 8.13 -21.14 -47.63
N LEU A 41 8.85 -20.28 -46.94
CA LEU A 41 9.64 -19.20 -47.53
C LEU A 41 11.06 -19.21 -46.97
N GLU A 42 12.05 -19.34 -47.85
CA GLU A 42 13.46 -19.30 -47.47
C GLU A 42 13.87 -17.90 -47.01
N ALA A 43 14.77 -17.81 -46.03
CA ALA A 43 15.25 -16.53 -45.51
C ALA A 43 15.85 -15.61 -46.61
N GLU A 44 16.56 -16.18 -47.59
CA GLU A 44 17.11 -15.42 -48.73
C GLU A 44 16.02 -14.76 -49.59
N ALA A 45 14.80 -15.31 -49.64
CA ALA A 45 13.68 -14.65 -50.32
C ALA A 45 13.21 -13.41 -49.55
N VAL A 46 13.24 -13.46 -48.21
CA VAL A 46 12.97 -12.29 -47.35
C VAL A 46 14.07 -11.25 -47.52
N TYR A 47 15.34 -11.66 -47.57
CA TYR A 47 16.48 -10.76 -47.80
C TYR A 47 16.37 -10.00 -49.12
N LYS A 48 15.86 -10.63 -50.19
CA LYS A 48 15.59 -9.93 -51.45
C LYS A 48 14.51 -8.85 -51.33
N LEU A 49 13.46 -9.09 -50.55
CA LEU A 49 12.43 -8.06 -50.29
C LEU A 49 13.03 -6.83 -49.58
N ILE A 50 13.97 -7.08 -48.66
CA ILE A 50 14.74 -6.04 -47.97
C ILE A 50 15.63 -5.29 -48.98
N ASP A 51 16.39 -6.01 -49.81
CA ASP A 51 17.25 -5.43 -50.84
C ASP A 51 16.47 -4.53 -51.83
N ASP A 52 15.27 -4.97 -52.21
CA ASP A 52 14.38 -4.25 -53.12
C ASP A 52 13.68 -3.05 -52.43
N GLY A 53 13.77 -2.93 -51.10
CA GLY A 53 13.14 -1.87 -50.32
C GLY A 53 11.62 -1.87 -50.40
N THR A 54 11.03 -3.06 -50.57
CA THR A 54 9.57 -3.26 -50.72
C THR A 54 8.90 -3.62 -49.39
N SER A 55 7.57 -3.45 -49.33
CA SER A 55 6.78 -3.84 -48.16
C SER A 55 6.91 -5.35 -47.87
N ILE A 56 7.28 -5.71 -46.65
CA ILE A 56 7.60 -7.09 -46.27
C ILE A 56 6.32 -7.81 -45.78
N GLN A 57 5.72 -8.63 -46.65
CA GLN A 57 4.47 -9.35 -46.37
C GLN A 57 4.75 -10.85 -46.19
N LEU A 58 4.78 -11.29 -44.92
CA LEU A 58 5.05 -12.66 -44.47
C LEU A 58 3.83 -13.33 -43.81
N ASN A 59 2.63 -12.80 -44.03
CA ASN A 59 1.41 -13.38 -43.46
C ASN A 59 1.26 -14.86 -43.90
N HIS A 60 0.93 -15.74 -42.96
CA HIS A 60 0.82 -17.19 -43.19
C HIS A 60 2.09 -17.82 -43.82
N ARG A 61 3.28 -17.38 -43.43
CA ARG A 61 4.56 -17.95 -43.91
C ARG A 61 5.31 -18.68 -42.80
N TYR A 62 5.98 -19.76 -43.18
CA TYR A 62 7.00 -20.43 -42.38
C TYR A 62 8.38 -19.99 -42.88
N ILE A 63 9.20 -19.44 -41.98
CA ILE A 63 10.54 -18.96 -42.28
C ILE A 63 11.54 -19.67 -41.36
N LYS A 64 12.51 -20.36 -41.96
CA LYS A 64 13.55 -21.07 -41.22
C LYS A 64 14.85 -20.25 -41.14
N ASN A 65 15.47 -20.21 -39.96
CA ASN A 65 16.79 -19.61 -39.70
C ASN A 65 16.92 -18.15 -40.18
N PHE A 66 15.89 -17.33 -39.98
CA PHE A 66 15.95 -15.90 -40.32
C PHE A 66 16.90 -15.15 -39.38
N SER A 67 17.88 -14.45 -39.93
CA SER A 67 18.82 -13.65 -39.15
C SER A 67 19.34 -12.44 -39.93
N LEU A 68 19.15 -11.24 -39.37
CA LEU A 68 19.72 -10.02 -39.95
C LEU A 68 21.24 -9.96 -39.85
N THR A 69 21.85 -10.67 -38.90
CA THR A 69 23.31 -10.91 -38.89
C THR A 69 23.74 -11.68 -40.13
N ALA A 70 23.08 -12.79 -40.45
CA ALA A 70 23.36 -13.56 -41.67
C ALA A 70 23.09 -12.74 -42.95
N TYR A 71 22.05 -11.89 -42.95
CA TYR A 71 21.81 -10.94 -44.03
C TYR A 71 23.00 -10.00 -44.25
N ARG A 72 23.48 -9.32 -43.19
CA ARG A 72 24.63 -8.41 -43.26
C ARG A 72 25.88 -9.10 -43.79
N GLU A 73 26.19 -10.29 -43.27
CA GLU A 73 27.32 -11.09 -43.74
C GLU A 73 27.20 -11.43 -45.23
N SER A 74 26.01 -11.85 -45.69
CA SER A 74 25.77 -12.20 -47.09
C SER A 74 25.91 -11.01 -48.05
N ARG A 75 25.65 -9.79 -47.57
CA ARG A 75 25.72 -8.54 -48.35
C ARG A 75 27.01 -7.74 -48.11
N GLY A 76 27.90 -8.23 -47.25
CA GLY A 76 29.15 -7.55 -46.89
C GLY A 76 28.95 -6.21 -46.17
N LEU A 77 27.88 -6.11 -45.36
CA LEU A 77 27.59 -4.95 -44.53
C LEU A 77 28.35 -5.04 -43.20
N GLU A 78 28.60 -3.88 -42.58
CA GLU A 78 29.16 -3.82 -41.22
C GLU A 78 28.21 -4.46 -40.21
N ALA A 79 28.75 -5.05 -39.14
CA ALA A 79 27.97 -5.77 -38.13
C ALA A 79 26.93 -4.89 -37.41
N ASP A 80 27.21 -3.59 -37.30
CA ASP A 80 26.33 -2.59 -36.68
C ASP A 80 25.44 -1.84 -37.68
N ALA A 81 25.46 -2.23 -38.96
CA ALA A 81 24.63 -1.62 -40.00
C ALA A 81 23.14 -1.85 -39.71
N ARG A 82 22.36 -0.77 -39.67
CA ARG A 82 20.91 -0.84 -39.50
C ARG A 82 20.23 -1.31 -40.78
N VAL A 83 19.18 -2.12 -40.64
CA VAL A 83 18.45 -2.71 -41.77
C VAL A 83 17.02 -2.21 -41.76
N GLU A 84 16.61 -1.49 -42.80
CA GLU A 84 15.25 -0.98 -42.93
C GLU A 84 14.26 -2.11 -43.32
N MET A 85 13.16 -2.22 -42.59
CA MET A 85 12.08 -3.18 -42.80
C MET A 85 10.74 -2.44 -42.98
N LYS A 86 10.35 -2.20 -44.23
CA LYS A 86 9.14 -1.43 -44.56
C LYS A 86 7.87 -2.27 -44.45
N ASP A 87 6.84 -1.72 -43.81
CA ASP A 87 5.48 -2.28 -43.70
C ASP A 87 5.47 -3.77 -43.32
N MET A 88 6.25 -4.13 -42.30
CA MET A 88 6.41 -5.52 -41.87
C MET A 88 5.07 -6.09 -41.38
N SER A 89 4.56 -7.10 -42.08
CA SER A 89 3.36 -7.85 -41.70
C SER A 89 3.66 -9.34 -41.74
N ALA A 90 3.63 -9.99 -40.59
CA ALA A 90 3.89 -11.41 -40.39
C ALA A 90 2.73 -12.10 -39.67
N ASN A 91 1.49 -11.67 -39.91
CA ASN A 91 0.34 -12.22 -39.21
C ASN A 91 0.23 -13.74 -39.44
N HIS A 92 0.07 -14.53 -38.37
CA HIS A 92 0.10 -15.99 -38.44
C HIS A 92 1.37 -16.57 -39.09
N ALA A 93 2.52 -15.89 -39.01
CA ALA A 93 3.79 -16.44 -39.45
C ALA A 93 4.42 -17.37 -38.39
N PHE A 94 5.28 -18.28 -38.83
CA PHE A 94 6.09 -19.11 -37.94
C PHE A 94 7.57 -18.93 -38.29
N PHE A 95 8.33 -18.33 -37.37
CA PHE A 95 9.79 -18.23 -37.42
C PHE A 95 10.41 -19.37 -36.62
N ASP A 96 11.15 -20.23 -37.30
CA ASP A 96 11.75 -21.43 -36.71
C ASP A 96 13.27 -21.38 -36.85
N SER A 97 13.98 -21.43 -35.73
CA SER A 97 15.44 -21.41 -35.67
C SER A 97 15.90 -22.11 -34.40
N GLU A 98 16.87 -23.01 -34.51
CA GLU A 98 17.50 -23.66 -33.35
C GLU A 98 18.57 -22.77 -32.69
N LEU A 99 19.13 -21.81 -33.45
CA LEU A 99 20.22 -20.95 -32.99
C LEU A 99 19.70 -19.62 -32.44
N GLU A 100 19.02 -18.86 -33.30
CA GLU A 100 18.44 -17.54 -33.00
C GLU A 100 17.54 -17.11 -34.16
N THR A 101 16.41 -16.48 -33.86
CA THR A 101 15.69 -15.63 -34.82
C THR A 101 16.10 -14.19 -34.56
N ASP A 102 16.76 -13.55 -35.52
CA ASP A 102 17.48 -12.29 -35.28
C ASP A 102 16.93 -11.13 -36.12
N PHE A 103 16.32 -10.17 -35.44
CA PHE A 103 15.87 -8.86 -35.91
C PHE A 103 16.68 -7.71 -35.27
N SER A 104 17.90 -7.97 -34.80
CA SER A 104 18.76 -6.96 -34.20
C SER A 104 19.05 -5.81 -35.18
N LEU A 105 19.09 -4.57 -34.66
CA LEU A 105 19.35 -3.36 -35.43
C LEU A 105 18.40 -3.17 -36.64
N ALA A 106 17.20 -3.76 -36.59
CA ALA A 106 16.16 -3.51 -37.58
C ALA A 106 15.52 -2.13 -37.36
N ASP A 107 15.23 -1.43 -38.44
CA ASP A 107 14.40 -0.22 -38.47
C ASP A 107 13.07 -0.56 -39.13
N PHE A 108 12.05 -0.86 -38.34
CA PHE A 108 10.70 -1.04 -38.84
C PHE A 108 10.09 0.34 -39.14
N THR A 109 9.77 0.58 -40.42
CA THR A 109 9.30 1.88 -40.92
C THR A 109 8.00 1.74 -41.70
N SER A 110 7.44 2.89 -42.08
CA SER A 110 6.16 3.03 -42.82
C SER A 110 4.92 2.86 -41.93
N GLU A 111 3.86 2.19 -42.39
CA GLU A 111 2.54 2.30 -41.77
C GLU A 111 2.38 1.42 -40.52
N LYS A 112 2.78 0.14 -40.60
CA LYS A 112 2.53 -0.82 -39.49
C LYS A 112 3.64 -1.84 -39.33
N THR A 113 3.78 -2.32 -38.09
CA THR A 113 4.56 -3.52 -37.75
C THR A 113 3.66 -4.52 -37.05
N ASP A 114 3.41 -5.65 -37.71
CA ASP A 114 2.38 -6.61 -37.29
C ASP A 114 2.97 -8.02 -37.18
N PHE A 115 3.22 -8.45 -35.95
CA PHE A 115 3.60 -9.82 -35.57
C PHE A 115 2.44 -10.53 -34.84
N SER A 116 1.20 -10.12 -35.08
CA SER A 116 0.05 -10.72 -34.40
C SER A 116 -0.12 -12.19 -34.81
N ASP A 117 -0.50 -13.04 -33.87
CA ASP A 117 -0.67 -14.49 -34.06
C ASP A 117 0.61 -15.21 -34.55
N CYS A 118 1.79 -14.58 -34.41
CA CYS A 118 3.07 -15.20 -34.77
C CYS A 118 3.44 -16.34 -33.82
N ILE A 119 4.17 -17.32 -34.33
CA ILE A 119 4.92 -18.28 -33.53
C ILE A 119 6.40 -18.00 -33.75
N PHE A 120 7.14 -17.78 -32.66
CA PHE A 120 8.60 -17.82 -32.63
C PHE A 120 8.99 -19.14 -31.96
N GLY A 121 9.79 -19.95 -32.65
CA GLY A 121 10.20 -21.27 -32.19
C GLY A 121 11.01 -21.26 -30.89
N ASP A 122 11.59 -22.41 -30.54
CA ASP A 122 12.29 -22.58 -29.26
C ASP A 122 13.66 -21.89 -29.18
N GLY A 123 14.22 -21.44 -30.30
CA GLY A 123 15.43 -20.64 -30.32
C GLY A 123 15.22 -19.24 -29.69
N PRO A 124 16.29 -18.60 -29.19
CA PRO A 124 16.26 -17.19 -28.81
C PRO A 124 15.70 -16.29 -29.91
N LEU A 125 14.98 -15.25 -29.53
CA LEU A 125 14.50 -14.19 -30.41
C LEU A 125 15.12 -12.87 -29.99
N SER A 126 15.69 -12.13 -30.94
CA SER A 126 16.35 -10.87 -30.66
C SER A 126 15.82 -9.73 -31.52
N PHE A 127 15.30 -8.71 -30.85
CA PHE A 127 15.04 -7.36 -31.35
C PHE A 127 16.04 -6.37 -30.74
N TYR A 128 17.26 -6.83 -30.45
CA TYR A 128 18.30 -6.00 -29.83
C TYR A 128 18.54 -4.72 -30.64
N ASN A 129 18.33 -3.57 -30.01
CA ASN A 129 18.51 -2.25 -30.62
C ASN A 129 17.66 -2.02 -31.91
N ALA A 130 16.53 -2.72 -32.02
CA ALA A 130 15.54 -2.49 -33.08
C ALA A 130 14.73 -1.21 -32.82
N LYS A 131 14.33 -0.52 -33.88
CA LYS A 131 13.48 0.68 -33.81
C LYS A 131 12.17 0.43 -34.53
N PHE A 132 11.06 0.69 -33.84
CA PHE A 132 9.71 0.59 -34.36
C PHE A 132 9.16 1.99 -34.60
N SER A 133 9.26 2.48 -35.83
CA SER A 133 8.87 3.83 -36.25
C SER A 133 7.69 3.77 -37.22
N THR A 134 6.58 3.17 -36.75
CA THR A 134 5.35 2.92 -37.50
C THR A 134 4.12 3.43 -36.73
N ASP A 135 2.96 3.54 -37.37
CA ASP A 135 1.73 4.03 -36.70
C ASP A 135 1.21 3.07 -35.63
N SER A 136 1.55 1.77 -35.74
CA SER A 136 1.22 0.76 -34.74
C SER A 136 2.21 -0.41 -34.77
N THR A 137 2.54 -0.93 -33.58
CA THR A 137 3.33 -2.15 -33.40
C THR A 137 2.51 -3.17 -32.61
N SER A 138 2.28 -4.35 -33.17
CA SER A 138 1.48 -5.41 -32.54
C SER A 138 2.21 -6.74 -32.52
N PHE A 139 2.16 -7.41 -31.37
CA PHE A 139 2.54 -8.80 -31.13
C PHE A 139 1.34 -9.60 -30.59
N GLU A 140 0.11 -9.11 -30.72
CA GLU A 140 -1.08 -9.70 -30.09
C GLU A 140 -1.21 -11.21 -30.38
N ASN A 141 -1.56 -12.01 -29.37
CA ASN A 141 -1.71 -13.47 -29.45
C ASN A 141 -0.47 -14.25 -29.94
N SER A 142 0.71 -13.63 -30.05
CA SER A 142 1.90 -14.35 -30.46
C SER A 142 2.44 -15.29 -29.37
N GLN A 143 3.15 -16.32 -29.81
CA GLN A 143 3.76 -17.34 -28.96
C GLN A 143 5.27 -17.34 -29.15
N PHE A 144 6.00 -17.36 -28.04
CA PHE A 144 7.46 -17.44 -28.02
C PHE A 144 7.83 -18.77 -27.38
N GLY A 145 8.76 -19.50 -27.97
CA GLY A 145 9.24 -20.77 -27.45
C GLY A 145 10.11 -20.64 -26.19
N ALA A 146 10.88 -21.67 -25.90
CA ALA A 146 11.70 -21.74 -24.68
C ALA A 146 12.92 -20.78 -24.65
N GLY A 147 13.28 -20.17 -25.78
CA GLY A 147 14.41 -19.24 -25.90
C GLY A 147 14.15 -17.88 -25.27
N THR A 148 15.23 -17.12 -25.02
CA THR A 148 15.13 -15.74 -24.52
C THR A 148 14.47 -14.83 -25.53
N ALA A 149 13.49 -14.03 -25.09
CA ALA A 149 12.90 -12.94 -25.86
C ALA A 149 13.60 -11.62 -25.51
N ASN A 150 14.51 -11.18 -26.37
CA ASN A 150 15.39 -10.04 -26.15
C ASN A 150 14.92 -8.79 -26.90
N PHE A 151 14.42 -7.79 -26.18
CA PHE A 151 14.06 -6.45 -26.64
C PHE A 151 14.96 -5.37 -26.02
N GLN A 152 16.18 -5.73 -25.63
CA GLN A 152 17.10 -4.77 -25.02
C GLN A 152 17.43 -3.64 -25.99
N TYR A 153 17.46 -2.41 -25.47
CA TYR A 153 17.66 -1.17 -26.24
C TYR A 153 16.68 -0.96 -27.39
N ALA A 154 15.57 -1.72 -27.46
CA ALA A 154 14.55 -1.49 -28.48
C ALA A 154 13.87 -0.13 -28.25
N GLU A 155 13.61 0.61 -29.32
CA GLU A 155 12.90 1.88 -29.27
C GLU A 155 11.58 1.77 -30.02
N PHE A 156 10.46 1.93 -29.31
CA PHE A 156 9.13 2.00 -29.87
C PHE A 156 8.69 3.46 -29.97
N HIS A 157 8.53 3.95 -31.19
CA HIS A 157 7.99 5.28 -31.48
C HIS A 157 6.53 5.22 -31.96
N SER A 158 5.95 4.03 -32.02
CA SER A 158 4.56 3.82 -32.42
C SER A 158 3.58 4.31 -31.35
N PRO A 159 2.60 5.17 -31.68
CA PRO A 159 1.60 5.64 -30.72
C PRO A 159 0.87 4.54 -29.93
N THR A 160 0.80 3.33 -30.48
CA THR A 160 0.26 2.14 -29.83
C THR A 160 1.19 0.95 -29.99
N VAL A 161 1.51 0.29 -28.86
CA VAL A 161 2.30 -0.94 -28.79
C VAL A 161 1.53 -2.00 -28.00
N THR A 162 1.22 -3.13 -28.63
CA THR A 162 0.37 -4.17 -28.03
C THR A 162 1.09 -5.51 -27.99
N PHE A 163 1.18 -6.09 -26.80
CA PHE A 163 1.59 -7.46 -26.51
C PHE A 163 0.43 -8.26 -25.91
N ASP A 164 -0.83 -7.85 -26.12
CA ASP A 164 -1.98 -8.49 -25.49
C ASP A 164 -2.03 -10.00 -25.79
N LYS A 165 -2.28 -10.81 -24.75
CA LYS A 165 -2.38 -12.28 -24.80
C LYS A 165 -1.15 -13.02 -25.30
N VAL A 166 0.00 -12.35 -25.39
CA VAL A 166 1.26 -13.00 -25.73
C VAL A 166 1.58 -14.11 -24.71
N GLN A 167 2.04 -15.24 -25.22
CA GLN A 167 2.53 -16.35 -24.41
C GLN A 167 4.05 -16.44 -24.61
N PHE A 168 4.80 -15.96 -23.62
CA PHE A 168 6.22 -16.27 -23.52
C PHE A 168 6.40 -17.67 -22.94
N GLY A 169 7.38 -18.39 -23.46
CA GLY A 169 7.71 -19.75 -23.03
C GLY A 169 8.45 -19.77 -21.69
N SER A 170 9.31 -20.77 -21.49
CA SER A 170 10.13 -20.86 -20.27
C SER A 170 11.36 -19.93 -20.26
N GLY A 171 11.59 -19.20 -21.35
CA GLY A 171 12.76 -18.34 -21.53
C GLY A 171 12.63 -16.99 -20.83
N ASP A 172 13.77 -16.32 -20.62
CA ASP A 172 13.81 -14.97 -20.06
C ASP A 172 13.23 -13.94 -21.05
N VAL A 173 12.55 -12.93 -20.53
CA VAL A 173 11.99 -11.81 -21.28
C VAL A 173 12.68 -10.52 -20.86
N GLN A 174 13.32 -9.83 -21.80
CA GLN A 174 14.22 -8.72 -21.49
C GLN A 174 13.86 -7.48 -22.29
N PHE A 175 13.47 -6.41 -21.60
CA PHE A 175 13.22 -5.07 -22.13
C PHE A 175 14.25 -4.06 -21.59
N ILE A 176 15.42 -4.52 -21.14
CA ILE A 176 16.43 -3.68 -20.47
C ILE A 176 16.80 -2.47 -21.35
N SER A 177 16.74 -1.28 -20.77
CA SER A 177 17.05 -0.01 -21.45
C SER A 177 16.22 0.25 -22.73
N SER A 178 15.04 -0.36 -22.87
CA SER A 178 14.11 -0.05 -23.94
C SER A 178 13.41 1.29 -23.72
N VAL A 179 12.92 1.89 -24.80
CA VAL A 179 12.21 3.17 -24.78
C VAL A 179 10.90 3.01 -25.53
N PHE A 180 9.77 3.32 -24.90
CA PHE A 180 8.46 3.22 -25.54
C PHE A 180 7.86 4.58 -25.96
N GLY A 181 8.49 5.72 -25.65
CA GLY A 181 7.99 7.04 -26.03
C GLY A 181 6.59 7.35 -25.47
N GLU A 182 5.82 8.24 -26.11
CA GLU A 182 4.49 8.67 -25.64
C GLU A 182 3.36 7.67 -25.98
N SER A 183 3.67 6.38 -25.94
CA SER A 183 2.86 5.32 -26.54
C SER A 183 1.87 4.73 -25.56
N ARG A 184 0.69 4.34 -26.04
CA ARG A 184 -0.22 3.48 -25.26
C ARG A 184 0.26 2.04 -25.36
N ILE A 185 0.60 1.45 -24.22
CA ILE A 185 1.27 0.16 -24.15
C ILE A 185 0.39 -0.83 -23.41
N SER A 186 0.20 -2.00 -24.00
CA SER A 186 -0.73 -3.00 -23.48
C SER A 186 -0.08 -4.38 -23.42
N PHE A 187 -0.03 -4.96 -22.22
CA PHE A 187 0.37 -6.33 -21.91
C PHE A 187 -0.80 -7.06 -21.23
N ARG A 188 -2.04 -6.85 -21.69
CA ARG A 188 -3.21 -7.47 -21.05
C ARG A 188 -3.23 -8.95 -21.31
N GLU A 189 -3.52 -9.73 -20.27
CA GLU A 189 -3.62 -11.19 -20.36
C GLU A 189 -2.33 -11.86 -20.90
N VAL A 190 -1.18 -11.17 -20.83
CA VAL A 190 0.13 -11.75 -21.17
C VAL A 190 0.51 -12.81 -20.17
N ASN A 191 1.14 -13.88 -20.65
CA ASN A 191 1.83 -14.85 -19.82
C ASN A 191 3.32 -14.78 -20.11
N PHE A 192 4.11 -14.28 -19.18
CA PHE A 192 5.56 -14.18 -19.30
C PHE A 192 6.28 -15.53 -19.06
N GLY A 193 5.57 -16.56 -18.60
CA GLY A 193 6.16 -17.87 -18.31
C GLY A 193 7.04 -17.87 -17.08
N ASP A 194 7.87 -18.92 -16.90
CA ASP A 194 8.65 -19.13 -15.66
C ASP A 194 10.04 -18.49 -15.68
N GLY A 195 10.44 -17.88 -16.81
CA GLY A 195 11.72 -17.18 -16.96
C GLY A 195 11.75 -15.86 -16.19
N LYS A 196 12.93 -15.23 -16.17
CA LYS A 196 13.08 -13.87 -15.59
C LYS A 196 12.43 -12.84 -16.50
N VAL A 197 11.76 -11.87 -15.90
CA VAL A 197 11.15 -10.74 -16.61
C VAL A 197 11.85 -9.45 -16.19
N ASP A 198 12.48 -8.78 -17.13
CA ASP A 198 13.40 -7.69 -16.85
C ASP A 198 13.08 -6.43 -17.65
N PHE A 199 12.68 -5.37 -16.96
CA PHE A 199 12.46 -4.03 -17.48
C PHE A 199 13.49 -3.01 -16.92
N HIS A 200 14.65 -3.44 -16.42
CA HIS A 200 15.64 -2.52 -15.83
C HIS A 200 15.96 -1.35 -16.77
N TYR A 201 15.93 -0.12 -16.25
CA TYR A 201 16.19 1.12 -17.01
C TYR A 201 15.25 1.41 -18.19
N THR A 202 14.14 0.70 -18.33
CA THR A 202 13.14 0.99 -19.36
C THR A 202 12.49 2.36 -19.12
N LYS A 203 12.16 3.06 -20.21
CA LYS A 203 11.39 4.30 -20.21
C LYS A 203 10.08 4.13 -20.94
N PHE A 204 8.96 4.16 -20.21
CA PHE A 204 7.63 3.95 -20.78
C PHE A 204 6.96 5.21 -21.35
N GLY A 205 7.39 6.42 -20.94
CA GLY A 205 6.80 7.70 -21.35
C GLY A 205 5.42 7.98 -20.76
N ASP A 206 4.69 9.00 -21.23
CA ASP A 206 3.47 9.47 -20.56
C ASP A 206 2.18 8.79 -21.05
N GLY A 207 2.31 7.82 -21.95
CA GLY A 207 1.19 6.99 -22.38
C GLY A 207 0.73 6.01 -21.30
N ASN A 208 -0.50 5.52 -21.42
CA ASN A 208 -1.02 4.55 -20.45
C ASN A 208 -0.37 3.18 -20.64
N LEU A 209 0.03 2.55 -19.53
CA LEU A 209 0.62 1.21 -19.47
C LEU A 209 -0.29 0.26 -18.67
N THR A 210 -0.62 -0.89 -19.25
CA THR A 210 -1.48 -1.88 -18.61
C THR A 210 -0.91 -3.29 -18.69
N PHE A 211 -0.86 -3.94 -17.53
CA PHE A 211 -0.60 -5.37 -17.30
C PHE A 211 -1.85 -6.04 -16.68
N ASP A 212 -3.05 -5.53 -16.96
CA ASP A 212 -4.31 -6.11 -16.43
C ASP A 212 -4.40 -7.60 -16.77
N LYS A 213 -4.52 -8.42 -15.73
CA LYS A 213 -4.49 -9.89 -15.79
C LYS A 213 -3.23 -10.52 -16.40
N ALA A 214 -2.09 -9.81 -16.39
CA ALA A 214 -0.82 -10.42 -16.79
C ALA A 214 -0.38 -11.48 -15.76
N HIS A 215 0.32 -12.51 -16.22
CA HIS A 215 0.93 -13.56 -15.43
C HIS A 215 2.45 -13.49 -15.62
N PHE A 216 3.20 -13.16 -14.57
CA PHE A 216 4.67 -13.05 -14.64
C PHE A 216 5.41 -14.37 -14.33
N GLY A 217 4.71 -15.37 -13.81
CA GLY A 217 5.26 -16.71 -13.49
C GLY A 217 6.25 -16.74 -12.32
N GLY A 218 7.04 -17.82 -12.19
CA GLY A 218 7.87 -18.08 -11.02
C GLY A 218 9.22 -17.34 -10.95
N GLY A 219 9.65 -16.73 -12.05
CA GLY A 219 10.94 -16.05 -12.17
C GLY A 219 11.01 -14.71 -11.44
N GLU A 220 12.21 -14.13 -11.39
CA GLU A 220 12.44 -12.77 -10.88
C GLU A 220 11.79 -11.75 -11.83
N VAL A 221 11.06 -10.78 -11.27
CA VAL A 221 10.39 -9.71 -12.00
C VAL A 221 11.00 -8.39 -11.59
N SER A 222 11.75 -7.74 -12.48
CA SER A 222 12.40 -6.46 -12.17
C SER A 222 11.85 -5.30 -13.01
N PHE A 223 11.40 -4.28 -12.29
CA PHE A 223 11.12 -2.92 -12.73
C PHE A 223 12.06 -1.92 -12.05
N LYS A 224 13.25 -2.35 -11.64
CA LYS A 224 14.20 -1.50 -10.94
C LYS A 224 14.72 -0.39 -11.87
N ARG A 225 14.75 0.84 -11.34
CA ARG A 225 15.16 2.06 -12.07
C ARG A 225 14.37 2.31 -13.37
N VAL A 226 13.12 1.88 -13.42
CA VAL A 226 12.21 2.18 -14.53
C VAL A 226 11.68 3.61 -14.40
N ASP A 227 11.56 4.29 -15.53
CA ASP A 227 10.80 5.53 -15.66
C ASP A 227 9.42 5.21 -16.26
N PHE A 228 8.39 5.21 -15.43
CA PHE A 228 7.01 4.93 -15.85
C PHE A 228 6.29 6.15 -16.44
N GLY A 229 6.90 7.35 -16.40
CA GLY A 229 6.30 8.58 -16.90
C GLY A 229 5.03 9.01 -16.17
N HIS A 230 4.28 9.93 -16.77
CA HIS A 230 3.08 10.54 -16.17
C HIS A 230 1.78 9.76 -16.47
N GLY A 231 1.85 8.68 -17.25
CA GLY A 231 0.72 7.86 -17.67
C GLY A 231 0.13 6.99 -16.55
N LYS A 232 -1.08 6.47 -16.74
CA LYS A 232 -1.66 5.53 -15.78
C LYS A 232 -0.99 4.16 -15.90
N LEU A 233 -0.59 3.58 -14.78
CA LEU A 233 -0.04 2.23 -14.65
C LEU A 233 -1.03 1.27 -13.97
N ASP A 234 -1.37 0.19 -14.66
CA ASP A 234 -2.45 -0.72 -14.26
C ASP A 234 -2.01 -2.20 -14.22
N PHE A 235 -1.82 -2.74 -13.02
CA PHE A 235 -1.56 -4.15 -12.71
C PHE A 235 -2.80 -4.82 -12.08
N LYS A 236 -4.02 -4.38 -12.42
CA LYS A 236 -5.23 -5.00 -11.86
C LYS A 236 -5.24 -6.50 -12.17
N ARG A 237 -5.51 -7.33 -11.15
CA ARG A 237 -5.60 -8.80 -11.28
C ARG A 237 -4.34 -9.44 -11.88
N ALA A 238 -3.20 -8.77 -11.85
CA ALA A 238 -1.93 -9.37 -12.28
C ALA A 238 -1.49 -10.44 -11.27
N HIS A 239 -0.86 -11.49 -11.77
CA HIS A 239 -0.28 -12.57 -10.98
C HIS A 239 1.23 -12.54 -11.12
N PHE A 240 1.95 -12.12 -10.08
CA PHE A 240 3.40 -11.98 -10.15
C PHE A 240 4.18 -13.27 -9.90
N GLY A 241 3.53 -14.29 -9.33
CA GLY A 241 4.16 -15.55 -8.94
C GLY A 241 5.09 -15.43 -7.73
N HIS A 242 5.94 -16.44 -7.51
CA HIS A 242 6.68 -16.63 -6.25
C HIS A 242 8.12 -16.07 -6.27
N GLY A 243 8.58 -15.54 -7.40
CA GLY A 243 9.90 -14.93 -7.50
C GLY A 243 9.98 -13.56 -6.81
N ASP A 244 11.20 -13.03 -6.70
CA ASP A 244 11.41 -11.67 -6.17
C ASP A 244 10.91 -10.64 -7.18
N ILE A 245 10.26 -9.59 -6.67
CA ILE A 245 9.61 -8.53 -7.44
C ILE A 245 10.23 -7.19 -7.01
N ASP A 246 10.94 -6.54 -7.92
CA ASP A 246 11.76 -5.37 -7.61
C ASP A 246 11.30 -4.12 -8.38
N PHE A 247 10.73 -3.14 -7.67
CA PHE A 247 10.41 -1.80 -8.13
C PHE A 247 11.34 -0.74 -7.48
N SER A 248 12.51 -1.14 -6.98
CA SER A 248 13.44 -0.23 -6.31
C SER A 248 13.93 0.88 -7.25
N GLU A 249 14.05 2.08 -6.71
CA GLU A 249 14.52 3.28 -7.43
C GLU A 249 13.69 3.60 -8.70
N ALA A 250 12.47 3.07 -8.83
CA ALA A 250 11.58 3.36 -9.95
C ALA A 250 10.91 4.74 -9.77
N ASP A 251 10.73 5.43 -10.89
CA ASP A 251 10.09 6.74 -10.95
C ASP A 251 8.71 6.62 -11.61
N PHE A 252 7.67 6.88 -10.83
CA PHE A 252 6.27 6.82 -11.26
C PHE A 252 5.68 8.20 -11.57
N LYS A 253 6.48 9.28 -11.44
CA LYS A 253 6.06 10.68 -11.66
C LYS A 253 4.69 10.96 -11.04
N SER A 254 3.75 11.51 -11.81
CA SER A 254 2.37 11.77 -11.40
C SER A 254 1.37 10.70 -11.84
N GLY A 255 1.84 9.61 -12.45
CA GLY A 255 1.01 8.56 -13.03
C GLY A 255 0.37 7.66 -11.97
N LYS A 256 -0.95 7.52 -11.97
CA LYS A 256 -1.69 6.69 -10.98
C LYS A 256 -1.32 5.22 -11.11
N VAL A 257 -0.91 4.59 -10.00
CA VAL A 257 -0.46 3.19 -9.96
C VAL A 257 -1.50 2.29 -9.29
N VAL A 258 -1.95 1.24 -9.98
CA VAL A 258 -3.06 0.39 -9.51
C VAL A 258 -2.68 -1.09 -9.53
N PHE A 259 -2.66 -1.73 -8.37
CA PHE A 259 -2.43 -3.16 -8.13
C PHE A 259 -3.68 -3.86 -7.55
N ARG A 260 -4.88 -3.31 -7.78
CA ARG A 260 -6.11 -3.85 -7.18
C ARG A 260 -6.33 -5.32 -7.56
N SER A 261 -6.54 -6.16 -6.55
CA SER A 261 -6.70 -7.61 -6.70
C SER A 261 -5.52 -8.31 -7.38
N ALA A 262 -4.33 -7.70 -7.35
CA ALA A 262 -3.11 -8.37 -7.79
C ALA A 262 -2.69 -9.43 -6.75
N VAL A 263 -2.06 -10.50 -7.23
CA VAL A 263 -1.55 -11.58 -6.40
C VAL A 263 -0.02 -11.55 -6.49
N PHE A 264 0.60 -11.15 -5.39
CA PHE A 264 2.02 -11.29 -5.16
C PHE A 264 2.24 -12.61 -4.41
N GLY A 265 3.17 -13.44 -4.89
CA GLY A 265 3.49 -14.71 -4.25
C GLY A 265 4.39 -14.55 -3.03
N ASP A 266 5.26 -15.53 -2.80
CA ASP A 266 6.04 -15.64 -1.56
C ASP A 266 7.43 -14.97 -1.62
N GLY A 267 7.78 -14.36 -2.76
CA GLY A 267 9.04 -13.63 -2.93
C GLY A 267 9.06 -12.28 -2.21
N LYS A 268 10.21 -11.61 -2.27
CA LYS A 268 10.36 -10.24 -1.75
C LYS A 268 9.77 -9.24 -2.73
N ILE A 269 9.05 -8.25 -2.21
CA ILE A 269 8.40 -7.19 -2.97
C ILE A 269 9.02 -5.87 -2.52
N ASN A 270 9.83 -5.26 -3.37
CA ASN A 270 10.63 -4.09 -3.01
C ASN A 270 10.17 -2.85 -3.79
N PHE A 271 9.78 -1.80 -3.08
CA PHE A 271 9.52 -0.46 -3.59
C PHE A 271 10.49 0.56 -2.99
N GLN A 272 11.67 0.09 -2.56
CA GLN A 272 12.65 0.92 -1.84
C GLN A 272 13.13 2.08 -2.71
N GLU A 273 13.23 3.27 -2.11
CA GLU A 273 13.67 4.50 -2.79
C GLU A 273 12.86 4.85 -4.06
N SER A 274 11.65 4.28 -4.22
CA SER A 274 10.75 4.64 -5.33
C SER A 274 10.14 6.03 -5.12
N ILE A 275 9.87 6.73 -6.22
CA ILE A 275 9.33 8.09 -6.20
C ILE A 275 8.00 8.12 -6.96
N SER A 276 6.96 8.65 -6.32
CA SER A 276 5.65 8.88 -6.94
C SER A 276 4.95 10.09 -6.32
N GLU A 277 4.54 11.02 -7.18
CA GLU A 277 3.63 12.12 -6.83
C GLU A 277 2.15 11.68 -6.83
N SER A 278 1.88 10.40 -7.08
CA SER A 278 0.55 9.84 -7.28
C SER A 278 0.17 8.79 -6.22
N ASP A 279 -1.03 8.22 -6.35
CA ASP A 279 -1.52 7.18 -5.44
C ASP A 279 -1.07 5.80 -5.92
N PHE A 280 -0.55 5.00 -4.99
CA PHE A 280 -0.49 3.55 -5.12
C PHE A 280 -1.75 2.92 -4.52
N ILE A 281 -2.41 2.07 -5.30
CA ILE A 281 -3.65 1.41 -4.91
C ILE A 281 -3.48 -0.11 -4.94
N PHE A 282 -3.28 -0.71 -3.78
CA PHE A 282 -3.16 -2.16 -3.56
C PHE A 282 -4.46 -2.79 -3.03
N ASP A 283 -5.60 -2.13 -3.09
CA ASP A 283 -6.85 -2.63 -2.49
C ASP A 283 -7.14 -4.09 -2.89
N ASN A 284 -7.42 -4.95 -1.90
CA ASN A 284 -7.64 -6.39 -2.06
C ASN A 284 -6.49 -7.16 -2.73
N ALA A 285 -5.25 -6.65 -2.70
CA ALA A 285 -4.09 -7.41 -3.14
C ALA A 285 -3.69 -8.49 -2.12
N GLU A 286 -3.06 -9.55 -2.62
CA GLU A 286 -2.52 -10.65 -1.82
C GLU A 286 -0.99 -10.59 -1.82
N PHE A 287 -0.34 -10.66 -0.65
CA PHE A 287 1.11 -10.45 -0.51
C PHE A 287 1.92 -11.70 -0.13
N GLY A 288 1.31 -12.89 -0.19
CA GLY A 288 1.95 -14.15 0.17
C GLY A 288 2.59 -14.14 1.57
N THR A 289 3.72 -14.85 1.70
CA THR A 289 4.48 -14.99 2.97
C THR A 289 5.85 -14.32 2.97
N GLY A 290 6.23 -13.63 1.88
CA GLY A 290 7.54 -13.01 1.70
C GLY A 290 7.75 -11.74 2.52
N SER A 291 8.12 -10.63 1.88
CA SER A 291 8.22 -9.32 2.53
C SER A 291 7.83 -8.20 1.59
N LEU A 292 7.20 -7.15 2.10
CA LEU A 292 6.84 -5.95 1.36
C LEU A 292 7.57 -4.75 1.93
N SER A 293 8.38 -4.04 1.14
CA SER A 293 9.17 -2.91 1.63
C SER A 293 8.97 -1.64 0.81
N PHE A 294 8.60 -0.55 1.49
CA PHE A 294 8.57 0.82 0.98
C PHE A 294 9.64 1.69 1.64
N PHE A 295 10.74 1.07 2.09
CA PHE A 295 11.82 1.77 2.79
C PHE A 295 12.33 2.97 1.96
N GLN A 296 12.33 4.16 2.54
CA GLN A 296 12.74 5.42 1.89
C GLN A 296 11.97 5.79 0.61
N ALA A 297 10.81 5.18 0.36
CA ALA A 297 9.95 5.59 -0.74
C ALA A 297 9.33 6.97 -0.49
N GLN A 298 9.15 7.75 -1.55
CA GLN A 298 8.44 9.04 -1.54
C GLN A 298 7.15 8.88 -2.34
N VAL A 299 6.00 8.88 -1.67
CA VAL A 299 4.71 8.53 -2.30
C VAL A 299 3.61 9.48 -1.85
N ARG A 300 2.65 9.85 -2.70
CA ARG A 300 1.53 10.69 -2.24
C ARG A 300 0.60 9.90 -1.32
N LYS A 301 0.12 8.74 -1.78
CA LYS A 301 -0.77 7.87 -1.00
C LYS A 301 -0.43 6.40 -1.21
N LEU A 302 -0.47 5.61 -0.13
CA LEU A 302 -0.52 4.15 -0.19
C LEU A 302 -1.90 3.68 0.29
N SER A 303 -2.61 2.93 -0.54
CA SER A 303 -3.89 2.30 -0.17
C SER A 303 -3.74 0.79 -0.14
N PHE A 304 -3.99 0.20 1.03
CA PHE A 304 -4.00 -1.25 1.27
C PHE A 304 -5.36 -1.72 1.77
N GLU A 305 -6.44 -1.03 1.36
CA GLU A 305 -7.79 -1.32 1.85
C GLU A 305 -8.13 -2.82 1.68
N SER A 306 -8.63 -3.43 2.74
CA SER A 306 -9.03 -4.85 2.77
C SER A 306 -7.92 -5.86 2.44
N CYS A 307 -6.64 -5.49 2.61
CA CYS A 307 -5.51 -6.42 2.43
C CYS A 307 -5.27 -7.31 3.66
N GLN A 308 -4.60 -8.44 3.45
CA GLN A 308 -4.12 -9.31 4.53
C GLN A 308 -2.60 -9.31 4.54
N PHE A 309 -2.00 -8.92 5.66
CA PHE A 309 -0.56 -8.95 5.87
C PHE A 309 -0.20 -10.17 6.71
N ASN A 310 0.27 -11.21 6.03
CA ASN A 310 0.78 -12.45 6.63
C ASN A 310 2.32 -12.51 6.58
N ASN A 311 2.94 -11.36 6.35
CA ASN A 311 4.33 -11.17 5.99
C ASN A 311 4.86 -9.89 6.64
N TYR A 312 6.19 -9.72 6.67
CA TYR A 312 6.81 -8.48 7.13
C TYR A 312 6.54 -7.34 6.14
N VAL A 313 5.90 -6.27 6.63
CA VAL A 313 5.59 -5.05 5.85
C VAL A 313 6.35 -3.87 6.43
N ASP A 314 7.28 -3.32 5.66
CA ASP A 314 8.07 -2.15 6.01
C ASP A 314 7.49 -0.90 5.34
N LEU A 315 6.88 -0.04 6.16
CA LEU A 315 6.27 1.23 5.77
C LEU A 315 7.09 2.43 6.27
N ARG A 316 8.40 2.26 6.50
CA ARG A 316 9.33 3.36 6.80
C ARG A 316 9.62 4.15 5.52
N VAL A 317 8.61 4.88 5.06
CA VAL A 317 8.65 5.77 3.89
C VAL A 317 9.43 7.04 4.23
N GLU A 318 10.09 7.65 3.24
CA GLU A 318 10.72 8.96 3.44
C GLU A 318 9.65 10.04 3.61
N SER A 319 8.62 10.02 2.75
CA SER A 319 7.45 10.88 2.89
C SER A 319 6.19 10.26 2.29
N ALA A 320 5.05 10.48 2.97
CA ALA A 320 3.73 10.23 2.43
C ALA A 320 2.65 11.18 2.94
N GLN A 321 1.65 11.50 2.12
CA GLN A 321 0.49 12.27 2.61
C GLN A 321 -0.51 11.36 3.33
N LYS A 322 -0.77 10.16 2.79
CA LYS A 322 -1.75 9.24 3.38
C LYS A 322 -1.34 7.78 3.24
N ILE A 323 -1.38 7.05 4.35
CA ILE A 323 -1.37 5.59 4.34
C ILE A 323 -2.74 5.10 4.80
N ASP A 324 -3.38 4.25 3.98
CA ASP A 324 -4.71 3.71 4.24
C ASP A 324 -4.62 2.19 4.43
N LEU A 325 -4.72 1.76 5.68
CA LEU A 325 -4.79 0.37 6.14
C LEU A 325 -6.21 0.00 6.58
N SER A 326 -7.24 0.71 6.11
CA SER A 326 -8.62 0.43 6.51
C SER A 326 -9.03 -1.02 6.16
N TYR A 327 -9.74 -1.65 7.10
CA TYR A 327 -10.19 -3.04 7.01
C TYR A 327 -9.10 -4.10 6.76
N THR A 328 -7.83 -3.76 6.98
CA THR A 328 -6.74 -4.73 6.85
C THR A 328 -6.73 -5.75 7.98
N ILE A 329 -6.17 -6.93 7.72
CA ILE A 329 -5.87 -7.92 8.75
C ILE A 329 -4.36 -8.07 8.82
N VAL A 330 -3.77 -7.67 9.94
CA VAL A 330 -2.33 -7.79 10.20
C VAL A 330 -2.11 -9.03 11.06
N ARG A 331 -1.43 -10.03 10.52
CA ARG A 331 -1.05 -11.27 11.25
C ARG A 331 0.42 -11.33 11.62
N ASP A 332 1.25 -10.57 10.92
CA ASP A 332 2.69 -10.47 11.17
C ASP A 332 3.06 -9.01 11.54
N ILE A 333 4.21 -8.51 11.10
CA ILE A 333 4.74 -7.21 11.48
C ILE A 333 4.45 -6.15 10.41
N VAL A 334 3.94 -4.99 10.86
CA VAL A 334 3.98 -3.72 10.13
C VAL A 334 4.94 -2.79 10.85
N ASP A 335 6.00 -2.37 10.17
CA ASP A 335 7.07 -1.54 10.73
C ASP A 335 7.03 -0.11 10.19
N MET A 336 6.95 0.85 11.11
CA MET A 336 6.95 2.29 10.85
C MET A 336 7.89 3.04 11.80
N MET A 337 8.81 2.33 12.46
CA MET A 337 9.71 2.94 13.45
C MET A 337 10.70 3.87 12.76
N PRO A 338 10.72 5.16 13.12
CA PRO A 338 11.70 6.09 12.58
C PRO A 338 13.13 5.66 12.90
N THR A 339 14.03 5.92 11.96
CA THR A 339 15.47 5.70 12.09
C THR A 339 16.24 6.98 11.81
N GLU A 340 17.53 7.04 12.13
CA GLU A 340 18.38 8.19 11.80
C GLU A 340 18.39 8.53 10.30
N HIS A 341 18.15 7.53 9.44
CA HIS A 341 18.17 7.66 7.99
C HIS A 341 16.79 7.78 7.35
N CYS A 342 15.71 7.57 8.11
CA CYS A 342 14.34 7.65 7.60
C CYS A 342 13.38 8.05 8.73
N PRO A 343 12.92 9.32 8.77
CA PRO A 343 12.09 9.84 9.86
C PRO A 343 10.62 9.41 9.77
N VAL A 344 10.17 8.89 8.63
CA VAL A 344 8.77 8.50 8.39
C VAL A 344 7.83 9.71 8.43
N SER A 345 8.03 10.66 7.49
CA SER A 345 7.19 11.87 7.40
C SER A 345 5.82 11.54 6.82
N LEU A 346 4.78 11.50 7.67
CA LEU A 346 3.42 11.12 7.29
C LEU A 346 2.40 12.17 7.76
N ASP A 347 1.47 12.57 6.88
CA ASP A 347 0.41 13.52 7.27
C ASP A 347 -0.81 12.84 7.89
N GLN A 348 -1.25 11.71 7.32
CA GLN A 348 -2.43 10.97 7.74
C GLN A 348 -2.22 9.45 7.66
N MET A 349 -2.73 8.71 8.64
CA MET A 349 -2.72 7.25 8.62
C MET A 349 -4.08 6.71 9.04
N ASN A 350 -4.86 6.16 8.11
CA ASN A 350 -6.16 5.56 8.41
C ASN A 350 -6.02 4.05 8.60
N PHE A 351 -6.43 3.53 9.75
CA PHE A 351 -6.51 2.09 10.00
C PHE A 351 -7.84 1.73 10.69
N SER A 352 -8.90 2.46 10.34
CA SER A 352 -10.26 2.15 10.78
C SER A 352 -10.70 0.75 10.31
N GLY A 353 -11.32 -0.02 11.20
CA GLY A 353 -11.72 -1.40 10.92
C GLY A 353 -10.57 -2.41 10.81
N MET A 354 -9.31 -1.99 11.00
CA MET A 354 -8.16 -2.90 11.00
C MET A 354 -8.26 -3.92 12.14
N ARG A 355 -7.87 -5.17 11.86
CA ARG A 355 -7.69 -6.23 12.86
C ARG A 355 -6.21 -6.51 13.01
N ASN A 356 -5.61 -6.03 14.10
CA ASN A 356 -4.21 -6.29 14.40
C ASN A 356 -4.07 -7.54 15.29
N LEU A 357 -3.66 -8.66 14.70
CA LEU A 357 -3.32 -9.92 15.38
C LEU A 357 -1.80 -10.09 15.55
N GLY A 358 -1.00 -9.33 14.80
CA GLY A 358 0.45 -9.30 14.86
C GLY A 358 0.98 -8.08 15.62
N ASN A 359 1.99 -7.41 15.09
CA ASN A 359 2.60 -6.23 15.71
C ASN A 359 2.63 -5.05 14.74
N LEU A 360 2.21 -3.88 15.24
CA LEU A 360 2.38 -2.60 14.55
C LEU A 360 3.42 -1.79 15.33
N TYR A 361 4.61 -1.61 14.75
CA TYR A 361 5.66 -0.82 15.37
C TYR A 361 5.57 0.63 14.88
N ILE A 362 5.12 1.50 15.77
CA ILE A 362 4.99 2.94 15.53
C ILE A 362 5.35 3.68 16.82
N ASP A 363 6.03 4.82 16.70
CA ASP A 363 6.40 5.67 17.81
C ASP A 363 5.42 6.83 17.98
N TRP A 364 4.90 7.01 19.20
CA TRP A 364 3.88 8.03 19.45
C TRP A 364 4.36 9.45 19.13
N ASP A 365 5.57 9.81 19.57
CA ASP A 365 6.09 11.17 19.49
C ASP A 365 6.79 11.40 18.14
N ALA A 366 7.63 10.44 17.70
CA ALA A 366 8.40 10.59 16.47
C ALA A 366 7.53 10.51 15.21
N ASN A 367 6.47 9.70 15.20
CA ASN A 367 5.51 9.65 14.07
C ASN A 367 4.34 10.64 14.21
N ASP A 368 4.29 11.45 15.28
CA ASP A 368 3.17 12.38 15.56
C ASP A 368 1.78 11.70 15.46
N VAL A 369 1.66 10.53 16.09
CA VAL A 369 0.52 9.60 15.94
C VAL A 369 -0.82 10.26 16.22
N LEU A 370 -0.84 11.20 17.17
CA LEU A 370 -2.04 11.95 17.47
C LEU A 370 -2.55 12.70 16.22
N ASN A 371 -1.68 13.48 15.57
CA ASN A 371 -2.08 14.27 14.42
C ASN A 371 -2.36 13.41 13.18
N LEU A 372 -1.70 12.25 13.04
CA LEU A 372 -2.01 11.27 11.99
C LEU A 372 -3.50 10.88 11.97
N ILE A 373 -4.12 10.80 13.16
CA ILE A 373 -5.55 10.45 13.31
C ILE A 373 -6.44 11.68 13.35
N LEU A 374 -6.02 12.76 14.03
CA LEU A 374 -6.84 13.96 14.15
C LEU A 374 -7.10 14.64 12.80
N LYS A 375 -6.09 14.69 11.91
CA LYS A 375 -6.16 15.32 10.59
C LYS A 375 -7.03 14.56 9.58
N GLN A 376 -7.45 13.32 9.88
CA GLN A 376 -8.33 12.54 9.00
C GLN A 376 -9.71 13.23 8.87
N GLU A 377 -10.05 13.69 7.68
CA GLU A 377 -11.34 14.34 7.41
C GLU A 377 -12.46 13.35 7.09
N GLU A 378 -12.11 12.19 6.51
CA GLU A 378 -13.06 11.19 6.04
C GLU A 378 -13.61 10.28 7.15
N THR A 379 -12.95 10.23 8.31
CA THR A 379 -13.32 9.32 9.40
C THR A 379 -14.25 9.96 10.42
N THR A 380 -15.26 9.20 10.84
CA THR A 380 -16.16 9.55 11.95
C THR A 380 -15.43 9.61 13.30
N ILE A 381 -16.02 10.30 14.28
CA ILE A 381 -15.53 10.34 15.67
C ILE A 381 -15.40 8.92 16.24
N ARG A 382 -16.33 8.02 15.88
CA ARG A 382 -16.28 6.61 16.28
C ARG A 382 -15.08 5.87 15.69
N GLN A 383 -14.82 6.04 14.39
CA GLN A 383 -13.65 5.42 13.75
C GLN A 383 -12.33 5.93 14.32
N LYS A 384 -12.22 7.23 14.65
CA LYS A 384 -11.05 7.77 15.37
C LYS A 384 -10.88 7.11 16.75
N SER A 385 -11.99 6.93 17.48
CA SER A 385 -11.98 6.21 18.77
C SER A 385 -11.42 4.79 18.63
N GLU A 386 -11.87 4.04 17.63
CA GLU A 386 -11.47 2.65 17.41
C GLU A 386 -10.00 2.53 16.98
N GLN A 387 -9.49 3.49 16.20
CA GLN A 387 -8.06 3.56 15.87
C GLN A 387 -7.20 3.74 17.14
N PHE A 388 -7.57 4.63 18.06
CA PHE A 388 -6.85 4.75 19.33
C PHE A 388 -6.96 3.50 20.22
N LEU A 389 -8.05 2.74 20.12
CA LEU A 389 -8.18 1.47 20.83
C LEU A 389 -7.17 0.43 20.30
N ILE A 390 -7.04 0.32 18.99
CA ILE A 390 -6.05 -0.57 18.35
C ILE A 390 -4.62 -0.20 18.79
N LEU A 391 -4.29 1.09 18.80
CA LEU A 391 -2.98 1.56 19.27
C LEU A 391 -2.75 1.24 20.75
N LYS A 392 -3.75 1.43 21.60
CA LYS A 392 -3.67 1.09 23.02
C LYS A 392 -3.36 -0.40 23.21
N GLU A 393 -4.03 -1.29 22.48
CA GLU A 393 -3.76 -2.73 22.54
C GLU A 393 -2.35 -3.08 22.03
N THR A 394 -1.92 -2.42 20.95
CA THR A 394 -0.58 -2.58 20.36
C THR A 394 0.55 -2.11 21.28
N TYR A 395 0.39 -0.96 21.93
CA TYR A 395 1.39 -0.47 22.89
C TYR A 395 1.44 -1.32 24.16
N ASN A 396 0.30 -1.87 24.58
CA ASN A 396 0.26 -2.78 25.72
C ASN A 396 1.00 -4.09 25.42
N SER A 397 0.79 -4.68 24.23
CA SER A 397 1.45 -5.93 23.84
C SER A 397 2.97 -5.77 23.69
N THR A 398 3.44 -4.57 23.31
CA THR A 398 4.86 -4.25 23.14
C THR A 398 5.53 -3.68 24.40
N GLY A 399 4.80 -3.51 25.52
CA GLY A 399 5.34 -2.98 26.78
C GLY A 399 5.59 -1.46 26.80
N ARG A 400 5.06 -0.71 25.82
CA ARG A 400 5.19 0.76 25.72
C ARG A 400 4.11 1.46 26.54
N TYR A 401 4.14 1.32 27.86
CA TYR A 401 3.05 1.78 28.75
C TYR A 401 2.78 3.29 28.72
N ALA A 402 3.80 4.12 28.46
CA ALA A 402 3.62 5.57 28.34
C ALA A 402 2.75 5.92 27.11
N ASP A 403 2.98 5.24 25.98
CA ASP A 403 2.24 5.44 24.75
C ASP A 403 0.85 4.77 24.81
N GLU A 404 0.75 3.63 25.50
CA GLU A 404 -0.55 3.02 25.85
C GLU A 404 -1.44 4.01 26.59
N ASP A 405 -0.93 4.68 27.63
CA ASP A 405 -1.70 5.64 28.41
C ASP A 405 -2.18 6.82 27.54
N ARG A 406 -1.33 7.33 26.64
CA ARG A 406 -1.70 8.39 25.70
C ARG A 406 -2.79 7.94 24.72
N ALA A 407 -2.64 6.76 24.11
CA ALA A 407 -3.63 6.17 23.23
C ALA A 407 -4.97 5.93 23.96
N TYR A 408 -4.91 5.41 25.19
CA TYR A 408 -6.08 5.16 26.04
C TYR A 408 -6.87 6.43 26.34
N ILE A 409 -6.20 7.53 26.67
CA ILE A 409 -6.85 8.81 26.95
C ILE A 409 -7.61 9.30 25.71
N TRP A 410 -6.97 9.26 24.54
CA TRP A 410 -7.60 9.71 23.30
C TRP A 410 -8.75 8.80 22.88
N TYR A 411 -8.60 7.49 22.99
CA TYR A 411 -9.68 6.53 22.84
C TYR A 411 -10.89 6.92 23.71
N LYS A 412 -10.70 7.15 25.01
CA LYS A 412 -11.81 7.51 25.91
C LYS A 412 -12.42 8.88 25.64
N ARG A 413 -11.62 9.86 25.19
CA ARG A 413 -12.14 11.19 24.79
C ARG A 413 -13.03 11.11 23.55
N PHE A 414 -12.61 10.35 22.54
CA PHE A 414 -13.38 10.13 21.33
C PHE A 414 -14.61 9.25 21.59
N GLU A 415 -14.49 8.22 22.42
CA GLU A 415 -15.63 7.39 22.86
C GLU A 415 -16.71 8.23 23.54
N LEU A 416 -16.34 9.10 24.49
CA LEU A 416 -17.30 9.97 25.18
C LEU A 416 -18.03 10.93 24.21
N ARG A 417 -17.31 11.47 23.21
CA ARG A 417 -17.90 12.35 22.18
C ARG A 417 -18.83 11.56 21.26
N SER A 418 -18.40 10.38 20.82
CA SER A 418 -19.18 9.50 19.96
C SER A 418 -20.47 9.03 20.65
N ASP A 419 -20.41 8.66 21.93
CA ASP A 419 -21.59 8.26 22.71
C ASP A 419 -22.60 9.40 22.85
N LEU A 420 -22.11 10.63 23.03
CA LEU A 420 -22.94 11.83 23.12
C LEU A 420 -23.64 12.12 21.78
N GLU A 421 -22.89 12.12 20.68
CA GLU A 421 -23.40 12.31 19.32
C GLU A 421 -24.45 11.26 18.98
N TYR A 422 -24.13 9.98 19.20
CA TYR A 422 -25.05 8.86 18.96
C TYR A 422 -26.34 8.96 19.80
N SER A 423 -26.24 9.38 21.07
CA SER A 423 -27.42 9.54 21.93
C SER A 423 -28.37 10.63 21.41
N ILE A 424 -27.80 11.75 20.95
CA ILE A 424 -28.55 12.89 20.42
C ILE A 424 -29.19 12.55 19.08
N GLU A 425 -28.46 11.91 18.17
CA GLU A 425 -28.97 11.49 16.86
C GLU A 425 -30.14 10.51 16.99
N LYS A 426 -30.02 9.54 17.90
CA LYS A 426 -31.06 8.52 18.10
C LYS A 426 -32.35 9.10 18.67
N ASN A 427 -32.25 10.04 19.61
CA ASN A 427 -33.40 10.69 20.24
C ASN A 427 -33.04 12.12 20.67
N PRO A 428 -33.51 13.17 19.97
CA PRO A 428 -33.20 14.56 20.32
C PRO A 428 -33.65 14.98 21.72
N THR A 429 -34.70 14.34 22.26
CA THR A 429 -35.18 14.58 23.63
C THR A 429 -34.24 14.04 24.71
N SER A 430 -33.34 13.11 24.36
CA SER A 430 -32.32 12.59 25.28
C SER A 430 -31.24 13.62 25.61
N ALA A 431 -31.11 14.69 24.82
CA ALA A 431 -30.13 15.75 25.00
C ALA A 431 -30.16 16.36 26.42
N LEU A 432 -31.34 16.50 27.02
CA LEU A 432 -31.54 17.04 28.38
C LEU A 432 -30.77 16.25 29.45
N TRP A 433 -30.59 14.94 29.25
CA TRP A 433 -29.84 14.08 30.17
C TRP A 433 -28.44 13.74 29.65
N ALA A 434 -28.25 13.68 28.33
CA ALA A 434 -26.97 13.33 27.72
C ALA A 434 -25.89 14.39 27.97
N TYR A 435 -26.21 15.68 27.88
CA TYR A 435 -25.23 16.75 28.12
C TYR A 435 -24.73 16.81 29.59
N PRO A 436 -25.61 16.82 30.62
CA PRO A 436 -25.13 16.81 32.01
C PRO A 436 -24.33 15.57 32.37
N THR A 437 -24.74 14.39 31.87
CA THR A 437 -24.01 13.14 32.14
C THR A 437 -22.65 13.11 31.44
N ALA A 438 -22.56 13.57 30.18
CA ALA A 438 -21.30 13.71 29.48
C ALA A 438 -20.37 14.73 30.15
N PHE A 439 -20.91 15.86 30.62
CA PHE A 439 -20.17 16.85 31.39
C PHE A 439 -19.61 16.27 32.68
N PHE A 440 -20.42 15.53 33.44
CA PHE A 440 -19.97 14.89 34.68
C PHE A 440 -18.87 13.84 34.39
N LYS A 441 -19.04 12.99 33.37
CA LYS A 441 -18.02 12.04 32.94
C LYS A 441 -16.72 12.73 32.52
N TRP A 442 -16.82 13.82 31.77
CA TRP A 442 -15.67 14.62 31.35
C TRP A 442 -14.94 15.24 32.55
N LEU A 443 -15.67 15.84 33.49
CA LEU A 443 -15.08 16.44 34.69
C LEU A 443 -14.40 15.38 35.56
N LEU A 444 -15.11 14.29 35.87
CA LEU A 444 -14.64 13.25 36.77
C LEU A 444 -13.48 12.45 36.17
N PHE A 445 -13.66 11.96 34.94
CA PHE A 445 -12.68 11.06 34.33
C PHE A 445 -11.56 11.83 33.63
N ASP A 446 -11.85 12.79 32.74
CA ASP A 446 -10.77 13.50 32.00
C ASP A 446 -10.11 14.59 32.85
N LYS A 447 -10.88 15.42 33.58
CA LYS A 447 -10.31 16.56 34.30
C LYS A 447 -9.65 16.20 35.63
N ILE A 448 -10.33 15.45 36.49
CA ILE A 448 -9.84 15.12 37.84
C ILE A 448 -8.71 14.07 37.81
N GLY A 449 -8.85 12.98 37.04
CA GLY A 449 -7.88 11.87 37.09
C GLY A 449 -7.27 11.41 35.78
N LEU A 450 -7.54 12.10 34.66
CA LEU A 450 -7.05 11.72 33.33
C LEU A 450 -7.29 10.22 33.03
N TYR A 451 -8.50 9.74 33.30
CA TYR A 451 -8.89 8.34 33.20
C TYR A 451 -7.99 7.39 34.01
N ALA A 452 -7.56 7.82 35.19
CA ALA A 452 -6.70 7.09 36.12
C ALA A 452 -5.29 6.80 35.60
N THR A 453 -4.79 7.52 34.59
CA THR A 453 -3.43 7.33 34.08
C THR A 453 -2.38 8.16 34.84
N GLU A 454 -2.80 9.20 35.57
CA GLU A 454 -1.91 10.16 36.22
C GLU A 454 -2.29 10.40 37.69
N PRO A 455 -1.67 9.68 38.65
CA PRO A 455 -2.03 9.76 40.08
C PRO A 455 -1.80 11.14 40.69
N LEU A 456 -0.72 11.82 40.29
CA LEU A 456 -0.37 13.16 40.80
C LEU A 456 -1.44 14.20 40.47
N ARG A 457 -2.10 14.07 39.32
CA ARG A 457 -3.19 14.94 38.92
C ARG A 457 -4.44 14.76 39.79
N VAL A 458 -4.69 13.54 40.26
CA VAL A 458 -5.76 13.28 41.24
C VAL A 458 -5.45 13.99 42.55
N LEU A 459 -4.20 13.92 43.05
CA LEU A 459 -3.79 14.64 44.27
C LEU A 459 -3.93 16.15 44.12
N PHE A 460 -3.53 16.71 42.98
CA PHE A 460 -3.73 18.14 42.71
C PHE A 460 -5.21 18.51 42.70
N SER A 461 -6.05 17.69 42.07
CA SER A 461 -7.50 17.88 42.06
C SER A 461 -8.11 17.79 43.46
N VAL A 462 -7.60 16.89 44.30
CA VAL A 462 -7.94 16.81 45.72
C VAL A 462 -7.63 18.12 46.43
N SER A 463 -6.44 18.70 46.23
CA SER A 463 -6.07 19.99 46.83
C SER A 463 -6.98 21.14 46.39
N ILE A 464 -7.38 21.18 45.11
CA ILE A 464 -8.33 22.18 44.59
C ILE A 464 -9.70 22.01 45.25
N ILE A 465 -10.25 20.80 45.26
CA ILE A 465 -11.59 20.53 45.78
C ILE A 465 -11.63 20.79 47.30
N TYR A 466 -10.60 20.38 48.03
CA TYR A 466 -10.41 20.72 49.44
C TYR A 466 -10.42 22.23 49.66
N THR A 467 -9.69 22.99 48.83
CA THR A 467 -9.68 24.46 48.92
C THR A 467 -11.06 25.05 48.61
N LEU A 468 -11.79 24.51 47.62
CA LEU A 468 -13.13 24.95 47.27
C LEU A 468 -14.12 24.76 48.44
N PHE A 469 -14.09 23.61 49.12
CA PHE A 469 -14.92 23.38 50.31
C PHE A 469 -14.49 24.29 51.47
N SER A 470 -13.19 24.50 51.68
CA SER A 470 -12.68 25.44 52.68
C SER A 470 -13.19 26.86 52.44
N LEU A 471 -13.17 27.33 51.20
CA LEU A 471 -13.73 28.63 50.83
C LEU A 471 -15.25 28.64 50.96
N LEU A 472 -15.94 27.56 50.59
CA LEU A 472 -17.38 27.44 50.80
C LEU A 472 -17.72 27.64 52.28
N TYR A 473 -17.01 26.99 53.21
CA TYR A 473 -17.26 27.18 54.65
C TYR A 473 -16.91 28.58 55.16
N LEU A 474 -15.97 29.27 54.53
CA LEU A 474 -15.64 30.65 54.85
C LEU A 474 -16.74 31.63 54.38
N PHE A 475 -17.32 31.41 53.19
CA PHE A 475 -18.26 32.34 52.57
C PHE A 475 -19.74 32.03 52.85
N LEU A 476 -20.09 30.76 53.07
CA LEU A 476 -21.48 30.33 53.27
C LEU A 476 -22.18 31.03 54.46
N PRO A 477 -21.51 31.31 55.61
CA PRO A 477 -22.10 32.09 56.70
C PRO A 477 -22.50 33.53 56.34
N MET A 478 -22.00 34.09 55.23
CA MET A 478 -22.38 35.43 54.78
C MET A 478 -23.70 35.45 53.99
N VAL A 479 -24.15 34.29 53.52
CA VAL A 479 -25.33 34.17 52.64
C VAL A 479 -26.46 33.38 53.31
N ALA A 480 -26.12 32.50 54.26
CA ALA A 480 -27.07 31.70 55.00
C ALA A 480 -26.77 31.75 56.50
N ASP A 481 -27.80 31.57 57.34
CA ASP A 481 -27.66 31.48 58.80
C ASP A 481 -27.05 30.12 59.19
N THR A 482 -25.74 30.02 59.07
CA THR A 482 -24.97 28.78 59.25
C THR A 482 -23.56 29.13 59.70
N TYR A 483 -22.98 28.33 60.60
CA TYR A 483 -21.65 28.58 61.15
C TYR A 483 -20.97 27.28 61.60
N ILE A 484 -19.65 27.35 61.79
CA ILE A 484 -18.86 26.29 62.42
C ILE A 484 -18.75 26.63 63.90
N ASP A 485 -19.30 25.76 64.75
CA ASP A 485 -19.23 25.89 66.20
C ASP A 485 -18.12 25.00 66.77
N THR A 486 -17.68 25.31 67.99
CA THR A 486 -16.62 24.56 68.69
C THR A 486 -17.08 24.10 70.05
N GLY A 487 -16.87 22.81 70.35
CA GLY A 487 -17.02 22.26 71.69
C GLY A 487 -15.72 22.35 72.53
N GLY A 488 -14.62 22.82 71.94
CA GLY A 488 -13.26 22.65 72.43
C GLY A 488 -12.64 23.85 73.15
N GLY A 489 -13.27 24.37 74.20
CA GLY A 489 -12.67 25.38 75.10
C GLY A 489 -12.19 26.71 74.45
N ASP A 490 -11.65 27.62 75.27
CA ASP A 490 -11.30 28.99 74.84
C ASP A 490 -10.13 29.07 73.84
N ILE A 491 -9.31 28.02 73.72
CA ILE A 491 -8.15 28.01 72.82
C ILE A 491 -8.60 27.81 71.36
N LEU A 492 -9.56 26.91 71.11
CA LEU A 492 -10.07 26.65 69.75
C LEU A 492 -11.12 27.68 69.30
N SER A 493 -11.69 28.46 70.22
CA SER A 493 -12.64 29.53 69.88
C SER A 493 -11.96 30.76 69.26
N THR A 494 -10.70 31.04 69.60
CA THR A 494 -9.90 32.19 69.14
C THR A 494 -9.24 32.01 67.76
N LEU A 495 -9.44 30.86 67.12
CA LEU A 495 -8.82 30.53 65.84
C LEU A 495 -9.40 31.40 64.71
N ASN A 496 -8.51 31.97 63.87
CA ASN A 496 -8.91 32.83 62.74
C ASN A 496 -9.97 32.13 61.88
N PRO A 497 -11.08 32.79 61.48
CA PRO A 497 -12.12 32.21 60.63
C PRO A 497 -11.61 31.46 59.39
N VAL A 498 -10.55 31.95 58.75
CA VAL A 498 -9.93 31.27 57.60
C VAL A 498 -9.32 29.94 58.04
N ALA A 499 -8.48 29.95 59.07
CA ALA A 499 -7.83 28.74 59.55
C ALA A 499 -8.85 27.74 60.14
N LYS A 500 -9.95 28.23 60.76
CA LYS A 500 -11.07 27.40 61.22
C LYS A 500 -11.76 26.69 60.06
N ALA A 501 -12.05 27.39 58.97
CA ALA A 501 -12.69 26.81 57.77
C ALA A 501 -11.81 25.76 57.08
N PHE A 502 -10.51 26.06 56.91
CA PHE A 502 -9.55 25.11 56.31
C PHE A 502 -9.30 23.88 57.19
N TYR A 503 -9.20 24.06 58.52
CA TYR A 503 -9.06 22.94 59.45
C TYR A 503 -10.30 22.05 59.45
N TYR A 504 -11.49 22.65 59.53
CA TYR A 504 -12.76 21.92 59.49
C TYR A 504 -12.94 21.13 58.19
N SER A 505 -12.61 21.73 57.04
CA SER A 505 -12.61 21.03 55.75
C SER A 505 -11.61 19.87 55.75
N ALA A 506 -10.42 20.02 56.34
CA ALA A 506 -9.39 18.98 56.31
C ALA A 506 -9.82 17.72 57.07
N ILE A 507 -10.38 17.89 58.27
CA ILE A 507 -10.86 16.77 59.09
C ILE A 507 -12.10 16.09 58.49
N THR A 508 -12.92 16.84 57.74
CA THR A 508 -14.11 16.33 57.07
C THR A 508 -13.75 15.59 55.79
N PHE A 509 -12.94 16.21 54.93
CA PHE A 509 -12.50 15.67 53.64
C PHE A 509 -11.66 14.40 53.80
N LEU A 510 -10.74 14.37 54.77
CA LEU A 510 -9.92 13.18 55.06
C LEU A 510 -10.63 12.18 55.97
N THR A 511 -11.88 12.45 56.37
CA THR A 511 -12.68 11.61 57.27
C THR A 511 -12.01 11.31 58.62
N ILE A 512 -11.18 12.24 59.12
CA ILE A 512 -10.49 12.11 60.40
C ILE A 512 -11.46 12.37 61.56
N GLY A 513 -12.24 13.44 61.47
CA GLY A 513 -13.39 13.68 62.35
C GLY A 513 -13.08 13.77 63.86
N TYR A 514 -12.13 14.60 64.29
CA TYR A 514 -11.77 14.76 65.71
C TYR A 514 -12.94 15.21 66.62
N GLY A 515 -14.01 15.77 66.06
CA GLY A 515 -15.22 16.16 66.79
C GLY A 515 -15.13 17.51 67.52
N GLU A 516 -14.02 18.24 67.37
CA GLU A 516 -13.78 19.53 68.03
C GLU A 516 -14.62 20.66 67.42
N TYR A 517 -14.80 20.63 66.10
CA TYR A 517 -15.62 21.55 65.34
C TYR A 517 -16.77 20.81 64.68
N TYR A 518 -17.98 21.37 64.75
CA TYR A 518 -19.16 20.80 64.12
C TYR A 518 -19.97 21.88 63.38
N PRO A 519 -20.56 21.53 62.21
CA PRO A 519 -21.32 22.48 61.41
C PRO A 519 -22.75 22.61 61.95
N VAL A 520 -23.28 23.83 61.94
CA VAL A 520 -24.66 24.14 62.33
C VAL A 520 -25.41 24.70 61.13
N GLY A 521 -26.67 24.26 60.92
CA GLY A 521 -27.50 24.69 59.79
C GLY A 521 -27.23 23.93 58.50
N ILE A 522 -27.40 24.59 57.35
CA ILE A 522 -27.26 23.98 56.01
C ILE A 522 -25.84 23.48 55.71
N MET A 523 -24.82 23.99 56.42
CA MET A 523 -23.44 23.53 56.31
C MET A 523 -23.27 22.02 56.60
N ARG A 524 -24.18 21.39 57.36
CA ARG A 524 -24.21 19.93 57.57
C ARG A 524 -24.39 19.13 56.28
N LEU A 525 -25.16 19.66 55.33
CA LEU A 525 -25.41 19.02 54.04
C LEU A 525 -24.13 19.05 53.20
N PHE A 526 -23.45 20.20 53.12
CA PHE A 526 -22.18 20.33 52.41
C PHE A 526 -21.07 19.48 53.04
N ALA A 527 -21.00 19.39 54.37
CA ALA A 527 -20.07 18.52 55.07
C ALA A 527 -20.28 17.04 54.76
N SER A 528 -21.53 16.59 54.67
CA SER A 528 -21.85 15.21 54.26
C SER A 528 -21.38 14.93 52.83
N VAL A 529 -21.59 15.88 51.90
CA VAL A 529 -21.13 15.77 50.51
C VAL A 529 -19.60 15.78 50.43
N GLU A 530 -18.94 16.66 51.17
CA GLU A 530 -17.47 16.74 51.23
C GLU A 530 -16.85 15.43 51.70
N GLY A 531 -17.36 14.85 52.79
CA GLY A 531 -16.85 13.57 53.30
C GLY A 531 -16.96 12.44 52.26
N TYR A 532 -18.08 12.36 51.55
CA TYR A 532 -18.25 11.40 50.44
C TYR A 532 -17.25 11.65 49.31
N VAL A 533 -17.09 12.90 48.87
CA VAL A 533 -16.15 13.29 47.81
C VAL A 533 -14.71 12.97 48.20
N GLY A 534 -14.32 13.22 49.45
CA GLY A 534 -12.99 12.93 49.97
C GLY A 534 -12.66 11.44 49.92
N VAL A 535 -13.53 10.57 50.44
CA VAL A 535 -13.37 9.11 50.37
C VAL A 535 -13.30 8.62 48.93
N PHE A 536 -14.19 9.11 48.07
CA PHE A 536 -14.22 8.73 46.66
C PHE A 536 -12.91 9.09 45.94
N LEU A 537 -12.40 10.31 46.13
CA LEU A 537 -11.17 10.77 45.47
C LEU A 537 -9.93 10.07 45.98
N MET A 538 -9.85 9.75 47.28
CA MET A 538 -8.76 8.95 47.84
C MET A 538 -8.76 7.50 47.32
N GLY A 539 -9.95 6.91 47.17
CA GLY A 539 -10.11 5.63 46.50
C GLY A 539 -9.66 5.70 45.03
N TYR A 540 -10.04 6.77 44.33
CA TYR A 540 -9.66 6.98 42.93
C TYR A 540 -8.15 7.17 42.75
N PHE A 541 -7.50 7.93 43.63
CA PHE A 541 -6.04 8.07 43.67
C PHE A 541 -5.36 6.72 43.85
N SER A 542 -5.86 5.90 44.79
CA SER A 542 -5.30 4.57 45.06
C SER A 542 -5.37 3.67 43.82
N VAL A 543 -6.49 3.65 43.10
CA VAL A 543 -6.64 2.88 41.85
C VAL A 543 -5.68 3.39 40.76
N ALA A 544 -5.57 4.71 40.58
CA ALA A 544 -4.64 5.29 39.61
C ALA A 544 -3.19 4.95 39.95
N PHE A 545 -2.81 5.03 41.23
CA PHE A 545 -1.45 4.71 41.70
C PHE A 545 -1.12 3.23 41.49
N VAL A 546 -2.01 2.33 41.91
CA VAL A 546 -1.85 0.88 41.72
C VAL A 546 -1.72 0.54 40.24
N ARG A 547 -2.57 1.14 39.38
CA ARG A 547 -2.49 0.97 37.93
C ARG A 547 -1.12 1.40 37.39
N LYS A 548 -0.55 2.51 37.86
CA LYS A 548 0.72 3.02 37.35
C LYS A 548 1.93 2.22 37.81
N VAL A 549 1.88 1.64 39.02
CA VAL A 549 3.00 0.92 39.64
C VAL A 549 3.04 -0.57 39.27
N LEU A 550 1.88 -1.20 39.08
CA LEU A 550 1.80 -2.65 38.81
C LEU A 550 1.84 -3.02 37.33
N ARG A 551 1.87 -2.03 36.43
CA ARG A 551 1.88 -2.25 34.98
C ARG A 551 3.28 -2.31 34.43
#